data_AF-A0A7J4M6U8-F1
#
_entry.id   AF-A0A7J4M6U8-F1
#
_cell.length_a   1.000
_cell.length_b   1.000
_cell.length_c   1.000
_cell.angle_alpha   90.00
_cell.angle_beta   90.00
_cell.angle_gamma   90.00
#
_symmetry.space_group_name_H-M   'P 1'
#
loop_
_entity.id
_entity.type
_entity.pdbx_description
1 polymer ?
#
loop_
_entity_poly.entity_id
_entity_poly.type
_entity_poly.pdbx_seq_one_letter_code
_entity_poly.pdbx_strand_id
1 'polypeptide(L)'
;AQIEIERIEDVRGNKRDYIIERAKKLMMGIEGSTDSRDISNQIKDSTKIAGIKDYGKNNLASGGDLEGNEIIVVEGRADVVNLVRAGINNVIGMNGTKLPDEIKELGKTKEITLYVDGDRGGRLIAQNVCENANVKYIAVAPDGKEVEELTSKEILMNLRKRVPAKEFLSNFFDKKPFYTREEKDESVKEAEIQKIEINDIEKKKLKEISDFLKGTEKASLLGKDLEELRTISARSVSGSLRRTKGVVAIVIDGTATNAIIGSAEESNIQVIVAKNFQTTDTKIKLLSF
;
A
#
# COMPACT_ATOMS: atom_id res chain seq x y z
N ALA A 1 7.55 53.77 -51.89
CA ALA A 1 8.40 52.62 -51.53
C ALA A 1 7.67 51.35 -51.94
N GLN A 2 8.28 50.51 -52.77
CA GLN A 2 7.75 49.21 -53.18
C GLN A 2 8.29 48.17 -52.19
N ILE A 3 7.41 47.45 -51.51
CA ILE A 3 7.78 46.37 -50.59
C ILE A 3 7.59 45.06 -51.36
N GLU A 4 8.65 44.29 -51.52
CA GLU A 4 8.65 42.99 -52.19
C GLU A 4 8.99 41.90 -51.17
N ILE A 5 8.21 40.82 -51.15
CA ILE A 5 8.40 39.72 -50.18
C ILE A 5 9.33 38.70 -50.83
N GLU A 6 10.59 38.64 -50.38
CA GLU A 6 11.60 37.71 -50.91
C GLU A 6 11.35 36.25 -50.50
N ARG A 7 10.91 35.99 -49.27
CA ARG A 7 10.66 34.63 -48.78
C ARG A 7 9.69 34.60 -47.60
N ILE A 8 8.91 33.52 -47.53
CA ILE A 8 8.07 33.20 -46.37
C ILE A 8 8.66 31.93 -45.74
N GLU A 9 9.28 32.07 -44.57
CA GLU A 9 9.82 30.94 -43.80
C GLU A 9 8.94 30.64 -42.59
N ASP A 10 8.70 29.35 -42.35
CA ASP A 10 8.02 28.90 -41.14
C ASP A 10 8.95 29.04 -39.92
N VAL A 11 8.75 30.13 -39.18
CA VAL A 11 9.55 30.48 -38.00
C VAL A 11 9.36 29.51 -36.82
N ARG A 12 8.44 28.54 -36.88
CA ARG A 12 8.17 27.61 -35.76
C ARG A 12 9.31 26.64 -35.52
N GLY A 13 9.93 26.11 -36.58
CA GLY A 13 11.14 25.28 -36.48
C GLY A 13 12.33 26.08 -35.95
N ASN A 14 12.60 27.22 -36.60
CA ASN A 14 13.73 28.10 -36.26
C ASN A 14 13.67 28.67 -34.84
N LYS A 15 12.49 28.91 -34.28
CA LYS A 15 12.34 29.38 -32.88
C LYS A 15 12.73 28.30 -31.87
N ARG A 16 12.40 27.03 -32.12
CA ARG A 16 12.76 25.93 -31.21
C ARG A 16 14.27 25.77 -31.13
N ASP A 17 14.93 25.77 -32.28
CA ASP A 17 16.39 25.65 -32.35
C ASP A 17 17.09 26.88 -31.75
N TYR A 18 16.57 28.09 -31.99
CA TYR A 18 17.06 29.31 -31.35
C TYR A 18 16.94 29.26 -29.81
N ILE A 19 15.81 28.78 -29.28
CA ILE A 19 15.60 28.63 -27.82
C ILE A 19 16.59 27.62 -27.24
N ILE A 20 16.77 26.47 -27.91
CA ILE A 20 17.70 25.42 -27.47
C ILE A 20 19.15 25.94 -27.46
N GLU A 21 19.58 26.60 -28.53
CA GLU A 21 20.93 27.18 -28.63
C GLU A 21 21.16 28.31 -27.61
N ARG A 22 20.14 29.15 -27.35
CA ARG A 22 20.21 30.18 -26.31
C ARG A 22 20.34 29.56 -24.92
N ALA A 23 19.56 28.51 -24.62
CA ALA A 23 19.63 27.81 -23.35
C ALA A 23 20.99 27.15 -23.12
N LYS A 24 21.58 26.49 -24.13
CA LYS A 24 22.93 25.91 -24.06
C LYS A 24 23.99 26.95 -23.70
N LYS A 25 23.96 28.11 -24.36
CA LYS A 25 24.90 29.22 -24.08
C LYS A 25 24.76 29.77 -22.67
N LEU A 26 23.52 29.91 -22.17
CA LEU A 26 23.27 30.33 -20.79
C LEU A 26 23.79 29.30 -19.78
N MET A 27 23.63 28.00 -20.08
CA MET A 27 24.14 26.92 -19.20
C MET A 27 25.66 26.84 -19.14
N MET A 28 26.37 27.18 -20.23
CA MET A 28 27.84 27.22 -20.26
C MET A 28 28.41 28.35 -19.38
N GLY A 29 27.65 29.41 -19.11
CA GLY A 29 28.07 30.54 -18.27
C GLY A 29 27.84 30.35 -16.77
N ILE A 30 27.28 29.22 -16.34
CA ILE A 30 27.06 28.89 -14.93
C ILE A 30 28.32 28.18 -14.40
N GLU A 31 29.04 28.81 -13.48
CA GLU A 31 30.17 28.21 -12.77
C GLU A 31 29.66 27.25 -11.66
N GLY A 32 30.34 26.12 -11.46
CA GLY A 32 29.98 25.11 -10.45
C GLY A 32 29.20 23.91 -11.01
N SER A 33 29.75 22.70 -10.85
CA SER A 33 29.13 21.48 -11.41
C SER A 33 27.82 21.06 -10.71
N THR A 34 27.62 21.48 -9.45
CA THR A 34 26.40 21.22 -8.68
C THR A 34 25.31 22.20 -9.10
N ASP A 35 25.61 23.50 -9.16
CA ASP A 35 24.67 24.54 -9.57
C ASP A 35 24.15 24.34 -11.00
N SER A 36 25.03 23.91 -11.93
CA SER A 36 24.63 23.57 -13.30
C SER A 36 23.67 22.38 -13.39
N ARG A 37 23.84 21.35 -12.54
CA ARG A 37 22.94 20.19 -12.49
C ARG A 37 21.59 20.56 -11.88
N ASP A 38 21.59 21.35 -10.82
CA ASP A 38 20.36 21.76 -10.14
C ASP A 38 19.52 22.66 -11.04
N ILE A 39 20.15 23.61 -11.75
CA ILE A 39 19.47 24.45 -12.75
C ILE A 39 18.93 23.60 -13.91
N SER A 40 19.70 22.61 -14.39
CA SER A 40 19.21 21.68 -15.42
C SER A 40 17.97 20.91 -14.96
N ASN A 41 17.97 20.44 -13.71
CA ASN A 41 16.85 19.71 -13.11
C ASN A 41 15.62 20.60 -12.96
N GLN A 42 15.79 21.84 -12.47
CA GLN A 42 14.71 22.81 -12.37
C GLN A 42 14.05 23.09 -13.73
N ILE A 43 14.85 23.29 -14.78
CA ILE A 43 14.32 23.52 -16.14
C ILE A 43 13.52 22.30 -16.64
N LYS A 44 14.04 21.08 -16.42
CA LYS A 44 13.34 19.84 -16.78
C LYS A 44 12.02 19.70 -16.03
N ASP A 45 12.02 20.00 -14.74
CA ASP A 45 10.83 19.89 -13.90
C ASP A 45 9.78 20.94 -14.27
N SER A 46 10.18 22.18 -14.54
CA SER A 46 9.27 23.20 -15.05
C SER A 46 8.61 22.78 -16.37
N THR A 47 9.39 22.17 -17.28
CA THR A 47 8.87 21.68 -18.56
C THR A 47 7.85 20.55 -18.35
N LYS A 48 8.13 19.62 -17.44
CA LYS A 48 7.20 18.53 -17.09
C LYS A 48 5.91 19.06 -16.47
N ILE A 49 6.01 19.99 -15.53
CA ILE A 49 4.85 20.59 -14.85
C ILE A 49 3.98 21.39 -15.82
N ALA A 50 4.58 22.05 -16.82
CA ALA A 50 3.82 22.72 -17.89
C ALA A 50 2.99 21.75 -18.75
N GLY A 51 3.30 20.45 -18.70
CA GLY A 51 2.52 19.39 -19.34
C GLY A 51 1.24 19.01 -18.60
N ILE A 52 1.05 19.47 -17.35
CA ILE A 52 -0.15 19.18 -16.56
C ILE A 52 -1.34 19.93 -17.15
N LYS A 53 -2.44 19.21 -17.37
CA LYS A 53 -3.68 19.71 -17.96
C LYS A 53 -4.86 19.45 -17.03
N ASP A 54 -5.94 20.18 -17.23
CA ASP A 54 -7.21 19.89 -16.59
C ASP A 54 -8.01 18.90 -17.44
N TYR A 55 -8.66 17.95 -16.79
CA TYR A 55 -9.44 16.89 -17.42
C TYR A 55 -10.88 16.89 -16.89
N GLY A 56 -11.84 16.73 -17.81
CA GLY A 56 -13.24 16.57 -17.45
C GLY A 56 -13.95 17.86 -17.03
N LYS A 57 -15.16 17.72 -16.50
CA LYS A 57 -15.99 18.84 -16.05
C LYS A 57 -15.54 19.35 -14.69
N ASN A 58 -14.99 18.46 -13.87
CA ASN A 58 -14.47 18.76 -12.53
C ASN A 58 -13.05 19.37 -12.54
N ASN A 59 -12.47 19.66 -13.71
CA ASN A 59 -11.12 20.20 -13.88
C ASN A 59 -10.08 19.41 -13.07
N LEU A 60 -10.08 18.09 -13.26
CA LEU A 60 -9.16 17.18 -12.56
C LEU A 60 -7.75 17.37 -13.11
N ALA A 61 -6.78 17.61 -12.22
CA ALA A 61 -5.39 17.72 -12.65
C ALA A 61 -4.90 16.40 -13.27
N SER A 62 -4.27 16.46 -14.43
CA SER A 62 -3.76 15.29 -15.15
C SER A 62 -2.35 15.52 -15.67
N GLY A 63 -1.52 14.48 -15.65
CA GLY A 63 -0.17 14.48 -16.22
C GLY A 63 -0.11 14.56 -17.75
N GLY A 64 -1.26 14.56 -18.42
CA GLY A 64 -1.40 14.89 -19.84
C GLY A 64 -1.35 13.71 -20.82
N ASP A 65 -0.97 12.51 -20.37
CA ASP A 65 -0.96 11.27 -21.17
C ASP A 65 -1.99 10.27 -20.63
N LEU A 66 -3.26 10.45 -21.00
CA LEU A 66 -4.36 9.56 -20.58
C LEU A 66 -4.83 8.64 -21.71
N GLU A 67 -4.13 8.55 -22.83
CA GLU A 67 -4.56 7.76 -24.00
C GLU A 67 -4.37 6.25 -23.75
N GLY A 68 -3.31 5.87 -23.03
CA GLY A 68 -2.96 4.48 -22.73
C GLY A 68 -4.01 3.70 -21.93
N ASN A 69 -3.86 2.38 -21.90
CA ASN A 69 -4.79 1.47 -21.23
C ASN A 69 -4.72 1.52 -19.70
N GLU A 70 -3.61 2.00 -19.13
CA GLU A 70 -3.39 2.07 -17.69
C GLU A 70 -3.39 3.53 -17.22
N ILE A 71 -4.06 3.81 -16.11
CA ILE A 71 -4.02 5.12 -15.46
C ILE A 71 -3.75 4.99 -13.96
N ILE A 72 -3.01 5.95 -13.43
CA ILE A 72 -2.78 6.12 -12.01
C ILE A 72 -3.72 7.20 -11.50
N VAL A 73 -4.46 6.89 -10.45
CA VAL A 73 -5.36 7.85 -9.79
C VAL A 73 -4.78 8.20 -8.44
N VAL A 74 -4.72 9.49 -8.11
CA VAL A 74 -4.19 10.04 -6.84
C VAL A 74 -5.21 11.02 -6.23
N GLU A 75 -5.10 11.35 -4.95
CA GLU A 75 -6.07 12.22 -4.26
C GLU A 75 -6.08 13.65 -4.85
N GLY A 76 -4.89 14.25 -4.92
CA GLY A 76 -4.75 15.68 -5.12
C GLY A 76 -3.87 16.10 -6.30
N ARG A 77 -3.89 17.41 -6.59
CA ARG A 77 -3.04 18.02 -7.62
C ARG A 77 -1.55 17.94 -7.26
N ALA A 78 -1.19 18.05 -5.99
CA ALA A 78 0.20 18.00 -5.55
C ALA A 78 0.83 16.62 -5.83
N ASP A 79 0.07 15.54 -5.61
CA ASP A 79 0.45 14.19 -6.01
C ASP A 79 0.69 14.09 -7.52
N VAL A 80 -0.25 14.62 -8.33
CA VAL A 80 -0.10 14.66 -9.80
C VAL A 80 1.21 15.36 -10.18
N VAL A 81 1.50 16.51 -9.58
CA VAL A 81 2.74 17.25 -9.81
C VAL A 81 3.96 16.40 -9.45
N ASN A 82 3.93 15.70 -8.31
CA ASN A 82 5.06 14.90 -7.86
C ASN A 82 5.30 13.68 -8.78
N LEU A 83 4.23 12.99 -9.20
CA LEU A 83 4.31 11.88 -10.14
C LEU A 83 4.84 12.33 -11.51
N VAL A 84 4.37 13.48 -12.01
CA VAL A 84 4.84 14.06 -13.28
C VAL A 84 6.32 14.45 -13.21
N ARG A 85 6.77 15.04 -12.09
CA ARG A 85 8.21 15.29 -11.85
C ARG A 85 9.01 13.99 -11.88
N ALA A 86 8.47 12.90 -11.33
CA ALA A 86 9.07 11.57 -11.39
C ALA A 86 9.01 10.90 -12.78
N GLY A 87 8.39 11.54 -13.79
CA GLY A 87 8.29 11.04 -15.17
C GLY A 87 7.07 10.17 -15.43
N ILE A 88 6.06 10.23 -14.56
CA ILE A 88 4.82 9.46 -14.66
C ILE A 88 3.71 10.39 -15.12
N ASN A 89 3.37 10.30 -16.41
CA ASN A 89 2.45 11.24 -17.06
C ASN A 89 1.02 10.70 -17.17
N ASN A 90 0.81 9.39 -17.01
CA ASN A 90 -0.50 8.74 -17.03
C ASN A 90 -1.20 8.78 -15.67
N VAL A 91 -1.20 9.96 -15.06
CA VAL A 91 -1.76 10.22 -13.72
C VAL A 91 -2.91 11.22 -13.81
N ILE A 92 -3.93 11.04 -12.95
CA ILE A 92 -5.05 11.95 -12.77
C ILE A 92 -5.42 12.08 -11.27
N GLY A 93 -5.71 13.30 -10.82
CA GLY A 93 -6.14 13.60 -9.46
C GLY A 93 -7.67 13.53 -9.31
N MET A 94 -8.16 13.18 -8.12
CA MET A 94 -9.61 13.18 -7.82
C MET A 94 -10.12 14.45 -7.12
N ASN A 95 -9.25 15.43 -6.89
CA ASN A 95 -9.56 16.69 -6.20
C ASN A 95 -10.17 16.47 -4.79
N GLY A 96 -9.61 15.52 -4.04
CA GLY A 96 -9.99 15.20 -2.66
C GLY A 96 -10.61 13.80 -2.49
N THR A 97 -11.35 13.58 -1.41
CA THR A 97 -11.78 12.24 -0.99
C THR A 97 -12.99 11.67 -1.74
N LYS A 98 -13.73 12.51 -2.48
CA LYS A 98 -14.95 12.11 -3.18
C LYS A 98 -14.62 11.72 -4.61
N LEU A 99 -14.95 10.47 -4.99
CA LEU A 99 -14.73 9.96 -6.34
C LEU A 99 -15.55 10.73 -7.41
N PRO A 100 -14.90 11.43 -8.37
CA PRO A 100 -15.57 12.08 -9.50
C PRO A 100 -16.10 11.07 -10.52
N ASP A 101 -17.17 11.43 -11.23
CA ASP A 101 -17.77 10.55 -12.25
C ASP A 101 -16.83 10.31 -13.43
N GLU A 102 -15.93 11.25 -13.75
CA GLU A 102 -14.91 11.06 -14.77
C GLU A 102 -13.98 9.87 -14.47
N ILE A 103 -13.60 9.67 -13.20
CA ILE A 103 -12.77 8.54 -12.79
C ILE A 103 -13.55 7.24 -12.91
N LYS A 104 -14.85 7.24 -12.59
CA LYS A 104 -15.73 6.06 -12.77
C LYS A 104 -15.85 5.68 -14.24
N GLU A 105 -16.04 6.66 -15.12
CA GLU A 105 -16.11 6.42 -16.57
C GLU A 105 -14.78 5.90 -17.13
N LEU A 106 -13.66 6.48 -16.70
CA LEU A 106 -12.33 5.96 -17.06
C LEU A 106 -12.14 4.51 -16.62
N GLY A 107 -12.61 4.14 -15.42
CA GLY A 107 -12.52 2.79 -14.89
C GLY A 107 -13.31 1.71 -15.65
N LYS A 108 -14.22 2.10 -16.56
CA LYS A 108 -14.91 1.15 -17.45
C LYS A 108 -14.03 0.69 -18.61
N THR A 109 -13.07 1.52 -19.03
CA THR A 109 -12.26 1.28 -20.24
C THR A 109 -10.78 1.09 -19.95
N LYS A 110 -10.29 1.59 -18.80
CA LYS A 110 -8.88 1.59 -18.44
C LYS A 110 -8.63 0.80 -17.15
N GLU A 111 -7.42 0.27 -17.03
CA GLU A 111 -6.94 -0.36 -15.81
C GLU A 111 -6.48 0.71 -14.82
N ILE A 112 -7.22 0.85 -13.71
CA ILE A 112 -6.91 1.82 -12.68
C ILE A 112 -5.94 1.23 -11.65
N THR A 113 -4.84 1.95 -11.41
CA THR A 113 -4.04 1.85 -10.19
C THR A 113 -4.31 3.05 -9.31
N LEU A 114 -4.90 2.83 -8.14
CA LEU A 114 -5.06 3.90 -7.15
C LEU A 114 -3.78 4.02 -6.33
N TYR A 115 -3.26 5.24 -6.15
CA TYR A 115 -2.08 5.50 -5.34
C TYR A 115 -2.47 6.45 -4.20
N VAL A 116 -2.44 5.93 -2.98
CA VAL A 116 -2.85 6.64 -1.75
C VAL A 116 -1.71 6.85 -0.78
N ASP A 117 -1.92 7.77 0.16
CA ASP A 117 -1.02 8.05 1.26
C ASP A 117 -0.88 6.88 2.24
N GLY A 118 0.22 6.91 3.00
CA GLY A 118 0.59 5.87 3.97
C GLY A 118 -0.09 6.02 5.33
N ASP A 119 -1.22 6.70 5.39
CA ASP A 119 -1.88 7.08 6.63
C ASP A 119 -3.28 6.42 6.76
N ARG A 120 -4.10 6.88 7.71
CA ARG A 120 -5.47 6.37 7.84
C ARG A 120 -6.41 6.96 6.78
N GLY A 121 -6.21 8.23 6.39
CA GLY A 121 -7.01 8.91 5.38
C GLY A 121 -6.92 8.21 4.02
N GLY A 122 -5.69 7.97 3.54
CA GLY A 122 -5.41 7.27 2.29
C GLY A 122 -6.06 5.89 2.22
N ARG A 123 -6.13 5.16 3.35
CA ARG A 123 -6.82 3.87 3.39
C ARG A 123 -8.35 3.99 3.28
N LEU A 124 -8.96 4.99 3.90
CA LEU A 124 -10.40 5.25 3.78
C LEU A 124 -10.77 5.68 2.35
N ILE A 125 -9.91 6.47 1.71
CA ILE A 125 -10.05 6.84 0.30
C ILE A 125 -9.99 5.58 -0.57
N ALA A 126 -8.99 4.72 -0.34
CA ALA A 126 -8.87 3.47 -1.09
C ALA A 126 -10.12 2.59 -0.98
N GLN A 127 -10.72 2.50 0.22
CA GLN A 127 -11.99 1.81 0.42
C GLN A 127 -13.11 2.46 -0.40
N ASN A 128 -13.33 3.77 -0.23
CA ASN A 128 -14.40 4.48 -0.92
C ASN A 128 -14.30 4.35 -2.44
N VAL A 129 -13.09 4.49 -2.99
CA VAL A 129 -12.86 4.43 -4.43
C VAL A 129 -13.09 3.02 -4.95
N CYS A 130 -12.63 1.98 -4.24
CA CYS A 130 -12.85 0.59 -4.66
C CYS A 130 -14.32 0.15 -4.58
N GLU A 131 -15.10 0.72 -3.67
CA GLU A 131 -16.56 0.48 -3.58
C GLU A 131 -17.31 1.12 -4.76
N ASN A 132 -16.77 2.19 -5.35
CA ASN A 132 -17.47 3.03 -6.33
C ASN A 132 -16.84 3.01 -7.75
N ALA A 133 -15.67 2.41 -7.93
CA ALA A 133 -14.98 2.26 -9.21
C ALA A 133 -14.18 0.96 -9.31
N ASN A 134 -13.96 0.52 -10.56
CA ASN A 134 -13.18 -0.68 -10.86
C ASN A 134 -11.67 -0.40 -10.76
N VAL A 135 -11.13 -0.54 -9.55
CA VAL A 135 -9.69 -0.42 -9.28
C VAL A 135 -9.02 -1.79 -9.38
N LYS A 136 -7.98 -1.90 -10.21
CA LYS A 136 -7.23 -3.16 -10.38
C LYS A 136 -6.14 -3.30 -9.33
N TYR A 137 -5.38 -2.24 -9.09
CA TYR A 137 -4.25 -2.23 -8.18
C TYR A 137 -4.28 -1.04 -7.22
N ILE A 138 -3.65 -1.21 -6.06
CA ILE A 138 -3.41 -0.15 -5.08
C ILE A 138 -1.92 -0.07 -4.79
N ALA A 139 -1.36 1.13 -4.95
CA ALA A 139 -0.06 1.50 -4.43
C ALA A 139 -0.26 2.37 -3.18
N VAL A 140 0.62 2.19 -2.19
CA VAL A 140 0.54 2.91 -0.91
C VAL A 140 1.89 3.56 -0.67
N ALA A 141 1.88 4.82 -0.24
CA ALA A 141 3.08 5.46 0.26
C ALA A 141 3.58 4.77 1.54
N PRO A 142 4.86 4.94 1.93
CA PRO A 142 5.36 4.42 3.19
C PRO A 142 4.56 4.98 4.38
N ASP A 143 4.48 4.22 5.47
CA ASP A 143 3.70 4.59 6.65
C ASP A 143 4.00 6.03 7.12
N GLY A 144 2.93 6.83 7.21
CA GLY A 144 2.98 8.23 7.66
C GLY A 144 3.53 9.23 6.64
N LYS A 145 3.77 8.83 5.38
CA LYS A 145 4.14 9.74 4.29
C LYS A 145 2.98 9.99 3.34
N GLU A 146 2.96 11.20 2.79
CA GLU A 146 2.06 11.61 1.72
C GLU A 146 2.72 11.39 0.35
N VAL A 147 1.91 11.16 -0.69
CA VAL A 147 2.41 10.94 -2.05
C VAL A 147 3.14 12.18 -2.58
N GLU A 148 2.72 13.39 -2.20
CA GLU A 148 3.37 14.65 -2.57
C GLU A 148 4.81 14.80 -2.03
N GLU A 149 5.16 14.08 -0.95
CA GLU A 149 6.49 14.17 -0.29
C GLU A 149 7.50 13.14 -0.82
N LEU A 150 7.07 12.20 -1.66
CA LEU A 150 7.90 11.07 -2.04
C LEU A 150 8.99 11.45 -3.04
N THR A 151 10.16 10.82 -2.88
CA THR A 151 11.22 10.86 -3.89
C THR A 151 10.82 10.05 -5.12
N SER A 152 11.40 10.37 -6.30
CA SER A 152 11.14 9.61 -7.53
C SER A 152 11.45 8.12 -7.39
N LYS A 153 12.44 7.75 -6.55
CA LYS A 153 12.78 6.36 -6.26
C LYS A 153 11.69 5.66 -5.44
N GLU A 154 11.12 6.33 -4.44
CA GLU A 154 10.02 5.79 -3.62
C GLU A 154 8.76 5.59 -4.46
N ILE A 155 8.38 6.59 -5.28
CA ILE A 155 7.24 6.51 -6.20
C ILE A 155 7.34 5.26 -7.09
N LEU A 156 8.47 5.10 -7.79
CA LEU A 156 8.70 3.96 -8.68
C LEU A 156 8.78 2.62 -7.93
N MET A 157 9.21 2.62 -6.67
CA MET A 157 9.24 1.43 -5.84
C MET A 157 7.83 1.01 -5.41
N ASN A 158 7.00 1.97 -4.99
CA ASN A 158 5.64 1.71 -4.52
C ASN A 158 4.74 1.24 -5.66
N LEU A 159 4.85 1.86 -6.84
CA LEU A 159 4.12 1.42 -8.04
C LEU A 159 4.52 0.03 -8.52
N ARG A 160 5.79 -0.37 -8.32
CA ARG A 160 6.25 -1.75 -8.59
C ARG A 160 5.74 -2.75 -7.56
N LYS A 161 5.55 -2.32 -6.32
CA LYS A 161 5.02 -3.12 -5.21
C LYS A 161 3.51 -3.02 -5.06
N ARG A 162 2.81 -2.42 -6.03
CA ARG A 162 1.34 -2.30 -6.01
C ARG A 162 0.71 -3.67 -5.84
N VAL A 163 -0.35 -3.73 -5.05
CA VAL A 163 -1.07 -4.97 -4.74
C VAL A 163 -2.42 -4.96 -5.44
N PRO A 164 -3.00 -6.12 -5.80
CA PRO A 164 -4.37 -6.18 -6.28
C PRO A 164 -5.34 -5.54 -5.27
N ALA A 165 -6.33 -4.78 -5.76
CA ALA A 165 -7.28 -4.08 -4.89
C ALA A 165 -8.02 -5.03 -3.93
N LYS A 166 -8.35 -6.24 -4.39
CA LYS A 166 -8.96 -7.30 -3.57
C LYS A 166 -8.08 -7.71 -2.39
N GLU A 167 -6.78 -7.86 -2.62
CA GLU A 167 -5.81 -8.23 -1.58
C GLU A 167 -5.68 -7.10 -0.55
N PHE A 168 -5.57 -5.85 -1.02
CA PHE A 168 -5.51 -4.68 -0.15
C PHE A 168 -6.73 -4.57 0.77
N LEU A 169 -7.95 -4.70 0.22
CA LEU A 169 -9.19 -4.62 0.99
C LEU A 169 -9.30 -5.76 2.00
N SER A 170 -8.92 -6.99 1.63
CA SER A 170 -8.90 -8.11 2.60
C SER A 170 -7.97 -7.82 3.78
N ASN A 171 -6.78 -7.28 3.53
CA ASN A 171 -5.83 -6.90 4.58
C ASN A 171 -6.30 -5.68 5.42
N PHE A 172 -7.26 -4.90 4.91
CA PHE A 172 -7.85 -3.74 5.59
C PHE A 172 -9.00 -4.14 6.52
N PHE A 173 -9.91 -5.00 6.07
CA PHE A 173 -11.01 -5.50 6.89
C PHE A 173 -10.57 -6.51 7.96
N ASP A 174 -9.48 -7.24 7.73
CA ASP A 174 -8.85 -8.14 8.72
C ASP A 174 -8.07 -7.35 9.83
N LYS A 175 -8.03 -6.01 9.74
CA LYS A 175 -7.46 -5.09 10.74
C LYS A 175 -8.53 -4.14 11.32
N LYS A 176 -9.62 -4.65 11.90
CA LYS A 176 -10.44 -3.78 12.78
C LYS A 176 -9.77 -3.62 14.16
N PRO A 177 -9.47 -2.39 14.61
CA PRO A 177 -9.29 -2.14 16.03
C PRO A 177 -10.66 -2.28 16.72
N PHE A 178 -10.76 -3.25 17.63
CA PHE A 178 -11.85 -3.30 18.60
C PHE A 178 -11.81 -2.02 19.43
N TYR A 179 -12.76 -1.10 19.24
CA TYR A 179 -13.44 -0.27 20.24
C TYR A 179 -14.32 0.76 19.52
N THR A 180 -15.57 0.38 19.23
CA THR A 180 -16.77 0.94 19.86
C THR A 180 -18.00 0.15 19.43
N ARG A 181 -18.77 -0.21 20.45
CA ARG A 181 -20.05 -0.91 20.43
C ARG A 181 -21.13 0.10 20.02
N GLU A 182 -22.01 -0.27 19.09
CA GLU A 182 -23.48 -0.29 19.26
C GLU A 182 -24.25 -0.23 17.91
N GLU A 183 -25.10 -1.26 17.76
CA GLU A 183 -26.36 -1.35 17.02
C GLU A 183 -26.43 -1.44 15.48
N LYS A 184 -26.99 -2.60 15.07
CA LYS A 184 -27.93 -2.89 13.96
C LYS A 184 -27.34 -2.82 12.53
N ASP A 185 -27.59 -3.72 11.59
CA ASP A 185 -28.58 -4.79 11.50
C ASP A 185 -28.07 -5.88 10.53
N GLU A 186 -28.54 -7.10 10.81
CA GLU A 186 -28.76 -8.27 9.95
C GLU A 186 -27.73 -8.82 8.94
N SER A 187 -27.45 -10.12 9.17
CA SER A 187 -27.28 -11.20 8.18
C SER A 187 -25.89 -11.48 7.59
N VAL A 188 -25.01 -12.14 8.36
CA VAL A 188 -24.15 -13.20 7.79
C VAL A 188 -24.10 -14.38 8.76
N LYS A 189 -24.50 -15.54 8.25
CA LYS A 189 -24.53 -16.85 8.90
C LYS A 189 -23.22 -17.14 9.64
N GLU A 190 -23.33 -17.44 10.92
CA GLU A 190 -22.29 -18.04 11.74
C GLU A 190 -21.81 -19.35 11.08
N ALA A 191 -20.58 -19.36 10.59
CA ALA A 191 -19.84 -20.61 10.47
C ALA A 191 -19.42 -21.00 11.89
N GLU A 192 -19.99 -22.09 12.41
CA GLU A 192 -19.66 -22.65 13.72
C GLU A 192 -18.15 -22.78 13.90
N ILE A 193 -17.57 -21.99 14.81
CA ILE A 193 -16.19 -22.19 15.27
C ILE A 193 -16.20 -23.43 16.18
N GLN A 194 -15.91 -24.60 15.62
CA GLN A 194 -15.74 -25.83 16.38
C GLN A 194 -14.57 -25.67 17.37
N LYS A 195 -14.86 -25.76 18.67
CA LYS A 195 -13.84 -25.83 19.73
C LYS A 195 -13.10 -27.17 19.64
N ILE A 196 -11.77 -27.13 19.73
CA ILE A 196 -10.88 -28.28 19.84
C ILE A 196 -10.97 -28.76 21.28
N GLU A 197 -11.56 -29.94 21.47
CA GLU A 197 -11.45 -30.66 22.72
C GLU A 197 -10.04 -31.26 22.81
N ILE A 198 -9.22 -30.76 23.72
CA ILE A 198 -7.93 -31.39 24.03
C ILE A 198 -8.15 -32.54 25.02
N ASN A 199 -8.04 -33.77 24.51
CA ASN A 199 -7.91 -35.04 25.21
C ASN A 199 -6.43 -35.35 25.56
N ASP A 200 -6.19 -36.51 26.20
CA ASP A 200 -4.84 -36.91 26.63
C ASP A 200 -3.89 -37.27 25.47
N ILE A 201 -4.42 -37.65 24.30
CA ILE A 201 -3.64 -37.94 23.09
C ILE A 201 -3.10 -36.63 22.50
N GLU A 202 -3.94 -35.61 22.37
CA GLU A 202 -3.50 -34.29 21.88
C GLU A 202 -2.50 -33.63 22.84
N LYS A 203 -2.70 -33.75 24.17
CA LYS A 203 -1.70 -33.26 25.15
C LYS A 203 -0.34 -33.91 24.94
N LYS A 204 -0.30 -35.22 24.67
CA LYS A 204 0.96 -35.94 24.45
C LYS A 204 1.66 -35.45 23.18
N LYS A 205 0.91 -35.26 22.09
CA LYS A 205 1.43 -34.70 20.82
C LYS A 205 1.97 -33.27 21.00
N LEU A 206 1.23 -32.42 21.71
CA LEU A 206 1.66 -31.06 22.04
C LEU A 206 2.93 -31.04 22.90
N LYS A 207 3.05 -31.97 23.85
CA LYS A 207 4.25 -32.13 24.67
C LYS A 207 5.46 -32.56 23.83
N GLU A 208 5.30 -33.52 22.92
CA GLU A 208 6.38 -33.96 22.02
C GLU A 208 6.90 -32.80 21.14
N ILE A 209 5.99 -31.97 20.60
CA ILE A 209 6.36 -30.76 19.85
C ILE A 209 7.09 -29.76 20.75
N SER A 210 6.62 -29.57 21.99
CA SER A 210 7.25 -28.68 22.96
C SER A 210 8.67 -29.13 23.33
N ASP A 211 8.87 -30.44 23.50
CA ASP A 211 10.18 -31.02 23.79
C ASP A 211 11.14 -30.86 22.60
N PHE A 212 10.65 -30.98 21.36
CA PHE A 212 11.44 -30.77 20.15
C PHE A 212 11.87 -29.31 19.95
N LEU A 213 11.03 -28.34 20.35
CA LEU A 213 11.33 -26.92 20.22
C LEU A 213 12.24 -26.40 21.34
N LYS A 214 12.45 -27.17 22.41
CA LYS A 214 13.18 -26.72 23.60
C LYS A 214 14.63 -26.29 23.29
N GLY A 215 14.97 -25.06 23.65
CA GLY A 215 16.30 -24.47 23.42
C GLY A 215 16.55 -23.96 22.00
N THR A 216 15.50 -23.82 21.18
CA THR A 216 15.60 -23.32 19.80
C THR A 216 15.11 -21.87 19.63
N GLU A 217 14.45 -21.30 20.65
CA GLU A 217 13.76 -19.98 20.61
C GLU A 217 12.72 -19.87 19.48
N LYS A 218 12.15 -21.01 19.07
CA LYS A 218 11.15 -21.09 18.01
C LYS A 218 9.75 -21.36 18.57
N ALA A 219 8.77 -21.13 17.70
CA ALA A 219 7.39 -21.48 17.91
C ALA A 219 6.85 -22.23 16.69
N SER A 220 6.02 -23.24 16.95
CA SER A 220 5.29 -23.99 15.93
C SER A 220 3.83 -23.56 15.92
N LEU A 221 3.32 -23.24 14.73
CA LEU A 221 1.93 -22.90 14.46
C LEU A 221 1.23 -24.15 13.95
N LEU A 222 0.18 -24.57 14.64
CA LEU A 222 -0.51 -25.82 14.39
C LEU A 222 -1.91 -25.60 13.82
N GLY A 223 -2.31 -26.45 12.89
CA GLY A 223 -3.66 -26.50 12.32
C GLY A 223 -4.63 -27.38 13.11
N LYS A 224 -5.83 -27.60 12.56
CA LYS A 224 -6.97 -28.24 13.25
C LYS A 224 -6.63 -29.62 13.81
N ASP A 225 -5.80 -30.39 13.11
CA ASP A 225 -5.43 -31.76 13.45
C ASP A 225 -4.07 -31.81 14.20
N LEU A 226 -3.63 -30.67 14.73
CA LEU A 226 -2.31 -30.46 15.35
C LEU A 226 -1.15 -30.81 14.41
N GLU A 227 -1.36 -30.66 13.12
CA GLU A 227 -0.33 -30.70 12.10
C GLU A 227 0.47 -29.39 12.11
N GLU A 228 1.79 -29.48 11.93
CA GLU A 228 2.63 -28.30 11.86
C GLU A 228 2.44 -27.58 10.53
N LEU A 229 1.87 -26.37 10.59
CA LEU A 229 1.73 -25.50 9.42
C LEU A 229 3.02 -24.73 9.15
N ARG A 230 3.69 -24.28 10.23
CA ARG A 230 4.90 -23.46 10.13
C ARG A 230 5.66 -23.36 11.45
N THR A 231 6.99 -23.48 11.40
CA THR A 231 7.88 -23.02 12.48
C THR A 231 8.39 -21.61 12.23
N ILE A 232 8.39 -20.76 13.25
CA ILE A 232 8.93 -19.38 13.21
C ILE A 232 9.73 -19.07 14.47
N SER A 233 10.44 -17.95 14.52
CA SER A 233 10.99 -17.45 15.79
C SER A 233 9.86 -17.08 16.75
N ALA A 234 10.02 -17.41 18.04
CA ALA A 234 9.07 -17.05 19.10
C ALA A 234 8.77 -15.55 19.15
N ARG A 235 9.76 -14.71 18.79
CA ARG A 235 9.63 -13.24 18.74
C ARG A 235 8.70 -12.75 17.62
N SER A 236 8.56 -13.55 16.55
CA SER A 236 7.78 -13.20 15.37
C SER A 236 6.35 -13.74 15.42
N VAL A 237 5.97 -14.44 16.50
CA VAL A 237 4.65 -15.09 16.64
C VAL A 237 3.52 -14.09 16.58
N SER A 238 3.56 -13.03 17.38
CA SER A 238 2.51 -12.00 17.44
C SER A 238 2.20 -11.38 16.06
N GLY A 239 3.24 -11.11 15.27
CA GLY A 239 3.09 -10.58 13.91
C GLY A 239 2.67 -11.63 12.88
N SER A 240 3.04 -12.90 13.06
CA SER A 240 2.81 -13.96 12.07
C SER A 240 1.45 -14.63 12.18
N LEU A 241 0.86 -14.67 13.38
CA LEU A 241 -0.50 -15.17 13.60
C LEU A 241 -1.53 -14.40 12.77
N ARG A 242 -1.37 -13.07 12.69
CA ARG A 242 -2.23 -12.18 11.89
C ARG A 242 -2.24 -12.49 10.39
N ARG A 243 -1.22 -13.19 9.89
CA ARG A 243 -1.04 -13.50 8.45
C ARG A 243 -1.31 -14.96 8.09
N THR A 244 -1.45 -15.83 9.09
CA THR A 244 -1.52 -17.29 8.87
C THR A 244 -2.93 -17.76 9.21
N LYS A 245 -3.72 -18.09 8.18
CA LYS A 245 -5.08 -18.61 8.35
C LYS A 245 -5.02 -20.10 8.72
N GLY A 246 -6.02 -20.56 9.48
CA GLY A 246 -6.16 -21.98 9.85
C GLY A 246 -5.33 -22.43 11.06
N VAL A 247 -4.61 -21.52 11.73
CA VAL A 247 -3.91 -21.84 12.97
C VAL A 247 -4.93 -21.93 14.10
N VAL A 248 -4.81 -22.96 14.94
CA VAL A 248 -5.70 -23.20 16.07
C VAL A 248 -4.97 -23.39 17.40
N ALA A 249 -3.69 -23.78 17.34
CA ALA A 249 -2.83 -24.01 18.49
C ALA A 249 -1.41 -23.51 18.21
N ILE A 250 -0.71 -23.09 19.27
CA ILE A 250 0.67 -22.59 19.19
C ILE A 250 1.51 -23.28 20.26
N VAL A 251 2.71 -23.73 19.89
CA VAL A 251 3.72 -24.23 20.84
C VAL A 251 4.93 -23.33 20.80
N ILE A 252 5.39 -22.84 21.95
CA ILE A 252 6.45 -21.83 22.05
C ILE A 252 7.55 -22.32 22.99
N ASP A 253 8.79 -22.28 22.51
CA ASP A 253 9.97 -22.44 23.36
C ASP A 253 10.26 -21.14 24.11
N GLY A 254 9.71 -21.04 25.33
CA GLY A 254 9.95 -19.92 26.24
C GLY A 254 8.68 -19.43 26.94
N THR A 255 8.62 -18.11 27.17
CA THR A 255 7.51 -17.45 27.86
C THR A 255 6.52 -16.86 26.86
N ALA A 256 5.24 -17.20 27.00
CA ALA A 256 4.17 -16.53 26.29
C ALA A 256 3.95 -15.13 26.89
N THR A 257 4.29 -14.09 26.12
CA THR A 257 4.13 -12.69 26.54
C THR A 257 2.70 -12.19 26.35
N ASN A 258 2.34 -11.07 26.97
CA ASN A 258 1.02 -10.44 26.78
C ASN A 258 0.74 -10.12 25.30
N ALA A 259 1.78 -9.74 24.54
CA ALA A 259 1.66 -9.50 23.11
C ALA A 259 1.33 -10.78 22.32
N ILE A 260 1.88 -11.93 22.72
CA ILE A 260 1.59 -13.23 22.09
C ILE A 260 0.18 -13.69 22.47
N ILE A 261 -0.18 -13.62 23.75
CA ILE A 261 -1.50 -14.03 24.26
C ILE A 261 -2.59 -13.18 23.60
N GLY A 262 -2.44 -11.86 23.60
CA GLY A 262 -3.39 -10.96 22.94
C GLY A 262 -3.49 -11.21 21.44
N SER A 263 -2.36 -11.40 20.75
CA SER A 263 -2.38 -11.70 19.30
C SER A 263 -3.04 -13.04 18.99
N ALA A 264 -2.89 -14.03 19.88
CA ALA A 264 -3.53 -15.33 19.76
C ALA A 264 -5.05 -15.23 20.01
N GLU A 265 -5.50 -14.40 20.95
CA GLU A 265 -6.93 -14.15 21.19
C GLU A 265 -7.57 -13.47 19.99
N GLU A 266 -6.92 -12.43 19.46
CA GLU A 266 -7.36 -11.73 18.26
C GLU A 266 -7.44 -12.66 17.03
N SER A 267 -6.59 -13.69 16.98
CA SER A 267 -6.54 -14.65 15.88
C SER A 267 -7.44 -15.89 16.12
N ASN A 268 -8.30 -15.88 17.16
CA ASN A 268 -9.16 -16.99 17.56
C ASN A 268 -8.40 -18.32 17.82
N ILE A 269 -7.17 -18.23 18.31
CA ILE A 269 -6.38 -19.39 18.75
C ILE A 269 -7.00 -19.95 20.01
N GLN A 270 -7.11 -21.27 20.07
CA GLN A 270 -7.79 -21.94 21.17
C GLN A 270 -6.82 -22.43 22.24
N VAL A 271 -5.55 -22.67 21.87
CA VAL A 271 -4.57 -23.33 22.73
C VAL A 271 -3.19 -22.68 22.58
N ILE A 272 -2.54 -22.35 23.70
CA ILE A 272 -1.12 -21.98 23.72
C ILE A 272 -0.38 -22.92 24.67
N VAL A 273 0.72 -23.46 24.19
CA VAL A 273 1.67 -24.26 24.94
C VAL A 273 2.96 -23.47 25.11
N ALA A 274 3.38 -23.24 26.35
CA ALA A 274 4.63 -22.52 26.67
C ALA A 274 5.13 -22.92 28.06
N LYS A 275 6.42 -22.71 28.32
CA LYS A 275 7.00 -22.98 29.64
C LYS A 275 6.38 -22.09 30.73
N ASN A 276 6.23 -20.81 30.42
CA ASN A 276 5.68 -19.79 31.33
C ASN A 276 4.71 -18.87 30.60
N PHE A 277 3.81 -18.22 31.33
CA PHE A 277 2.84 -17.25 30.82
C PHE A 277 2.93 -15.95 31.61
N GLN A 278 2.94 -14.80 30.93
CA GLN A 278 2.95 -13.48 31.60
C GLN A 278 1.59 -13.11 32.21
N THR A 279 0.49 -13.63 31.66
CA THR A 279 -0.85 -13.50 32.21
C THR A 279 -1.60 -14.82 32.02
N THR A 280 -2.59 -15.06 32.88
CA THR A 280 -3.54 -16.18 32.76
C THR A 280 -4.98 -15.70 32.54
N ASP A 281 -5.20 -14.38 32.54
CA ASP A 281 -6.48 -13.77 32.22
C ASP A 281 -6.69 -13.78 30.70
N THR A 282 -7.20 -14.89 30.20
CA THR A 282 -7.44 -15.12 28.77
C THR A 282 -8.49 -16.19 28.57
N LYS A 283 -9.20 -16.13 27.43
CA LYS A 283 -10.15 -17.16 27.02
C LYS A 283 -9.48 -18.38 26.37
N ILE A 284 -8.17 -18.34 26.18
CA ILE A 284 -7.36 -19.39 25.56
C ILE A 284 -7.01 -20.48 26.58
N LYS A 285 -7.01 -21.73 26.15
CA LYS A 285 -6.50 -22.84 26.95
C LYS A 285 -4.98 -22.79 27.01
N LEU A 286 -4.44 -22.44 28.18
CA LEU A 286 -3.00 -22.39 28.42
C LEU A 286 -2.51 -23.75 28.95
N LEU A 287 -1.48 -24.31 28.32
CA LEU A 287 -0.82 -25.54 28.75
C LEU A 287 0.65 -25.26 29.04
N SER A 288 1.11 -25.62 30.23
CA SER A 288 2.50 -25.52 30.63
C SER A 288 3.14 -26.90 30.67
N PHE A 289 4.25 -27.05 29.95
CA PHE A 289 5.11 -28.24 29.92
C PHE A 289 6.57 -27.84 30.14
#